data_AF-A0A7S0Z472-F1
#
_entry.id   AF-A0A7S0Z472-F1
#
_cell.length_a   1.000
_cell.length_b   1.000
_cell.length_c   1.000
_cell.angle_alpha   90.00
_cell.angle_beta   90.00
_cell.angle_gamma   90.00
#
_symmetry.space_group_name_H-M   'P 1'
#
loop_
_entity.id
_entity.type
_entity.pdbx_description
1 polymer ?
#
loop_
_entity_poly.entity_id
_entity_poly.type
_entity_poly.pdbx_seq_one_letter_code
_entity_poly.pdbx_strand_id
1 'polypeptide(L)'
;QTSGDVGLFRSVAVVCPDGGAVCAGGAADLVVGLAANRHGYGAFSAVLRDEGGGDDASAAVGFDVTVSPANDPPSFRLARATITVDEDSACVEPPGGGGGGLSGRLP
;
A
#
# COMPACT_ATOMS: atom_id res chain seq x y z
N GLN A 1 1.42 -7.35 2.40
CA GLN A 1 0.36 -6.82 1.52
C GLN A 1 -0.98 -7.31 2.06
N THR A 2 -1.93 -6.43 2.41
CA THR A 2 -3.26 -6.83 2.91
C THR A 2 -4.34 -6.53 1.87
N SER A 3 -5.23 -7.49 1.63
CA SER A 3 -6.34 -7.40 0.67
C SER A 3 -7.58 -6.71 1.25
N GLY A 4 -8.49 -6.27 0.38
CA GLY A 4 -9.80 -5.71 0.77
C GLY A 4 -9.88 -4.18 0.68
N ASP A 5 -11.11 -3.67 0.74
CA ASP A 5 -11.50 -2.26 0.59
C ASP A 5 -11.17 -1.41 1.85
N VAL A 6 -11.34 -1.98 3.05
CA VAL A 6 -11.10 -1.26 4.32
C VAL A 6 -9.65 -0.79 4.41
N GLY A 7 -9.44 0.53 4.29
CA GLY A 7 -8.11 1.14 4.33
C GLY A 7 -7.30 0.99 3.03
N LEU A 8 -7.95 0.69 1.89
CA LEU A 8 -7.31 0.66 0.57
C LEU A 8 -6.90 2.08 0.12
N PHE A 9 -7.74 3.07 0.41
CA PHE A 9 -7.52 4.47 0.04
C PHE A 9 -7.17 5.29 1.29
N ARG A 10 -6.09 6.06 1.21
CA ARG A 10 -5.66 7.00 2.27
C ARG A 10 -6.27 8.39 2.11
N SER A 11 -6.66 8.75 0.89
CA SER A 11 -7.22 10.05 0.56
C SER A 11 -8.04 9.97 -0.73
N VAL A 12 -9.09 10.79 -0.80
CA VAL A 12 -9.86 11.04 -2.01
C VAL A 12 -10.04 12.55 -2.08
N ALA A 13 -9.65 13.16 -3.19
CA ALA A 13 -9.70 14.61 -3.35
C ALA A 13 -10.14 14.99 -4.76
N VAL A 14 -10.93 16.04 -4.87
CA VAL A 14 -11.21 16.71 -6.15
C VAL A 14 -10.25 17.90 -6.24
N VAL A 15 -9.55 18.03 -7.35
CA VAL A 15 -8.59 19.11 -7.59
C VAL A 15 -9.04 19.88 -8.82
N CYS A 16 -9.32 21.17 -8.63
CA CYS A 16 -9.62 22.06 -9.73
C CYS A 16 -8.31 22.51 -10.41
N PRO A 17 -8.26 22.65 -11.75
CA PRO A 17 -7.07 23.10 -12.47
C PRO A 17 -6.57 24.49 -12.05
N ASP A 18 -7.47 25.34 -11.55
CA ASP A 18 -7.20 26.69 -11.05
C ASP A 18 -6.83 26.71 -9.55
N GLY A 19 -6.85 25.55 -8.88
CA GLY A 19 -6.64 25.43 -7.42
C GLY A 19 -7.78 26.02 -6.59
N GLY A 20 -8.90 26.37 -7.22
CA GLY A 20 -10.08 26.89 -6.54
C GLY A 20 -10.81 25.82 -5.73
N ALA A 21 -11.66 26.27 -4.81
CA ALA A 21 -12.58 25.39 -4.08
C ALA A 21 -13.79 24.95 -4.94
N VAL A 22 -14.09 25.68 -6.01
CA VAL A 22 -15.14 25.40 -6.99
C VAL A 22 -14.50 25.43 -8.38
N CYS A 23 -14.69 24.38 -9.16
CA CYS A 23 -14.00 24.23 -10.45
C CYS A 23 -14.75 24.99 -11.56
N ALA A 24 -14.43 26.27 -11.75
CA ALA A 24 -15.12 27.15 -12.70
C ALA A 24 -14.90 26.76 -14.19
N GLY A 25 -13.89 25.95 -14.49
CA GLY A 25 -13.55 25.53 -15.86
C GLY A 25 -14.40 24.37 -16.42
N GLY A 26 -15.39 23.87 -15.67
CA GLY A 26 -16.20 22.71 -16.09
C GLY A 26 -15.44 21.38 -16.09
N ALA A 27 -14.23 21.35 -15.50
CA ALA A 27 -13.40 20.17 -15.38
C ALA A 27 -12.70 20.15 -14.02
N ALA A 28 -12.48 18.95 -13.50
CA ALA A 28 -11.77 18.68 -12.25
C ALA A 28 -11.07 17.32 -12.33
N ASP A 29 -9.95 17.20 -11.63
CA ASP A 29 -9.27 15.92 -11.47
C ASP A 29 -9.70 15.25 -10.17
N LEU A 30 -10.11 13.98 -10.25
CA LEU A 30 -10.28 13.14 -9.07
C LEU A 30 -8.95 12.45 -8.74
N VAL A 31 -8.37 12.81 -7.61
CA VAL A 31 -7.11 12.26 -7.11
C VAL A 31 -7.38 11.27 -5.98
N VAL A 32 -6.99 10.02 -6.21
CA VAL A 32 -7.14 8.93 -5.23
C VAL A 32 -5.77 8.50 -4.73
N GLY A 33 -5.54 8.64 -3.42
CA GLY A 33 -4.32 8.20 -2.75
C GLY A 33 -4.45 6.76 -2.26
N LEU A 34 -3.54 5.89 -2.67
CA LEU A 34 -3.52 4.48 -2.22
C LEU A 34 -2.77 4.32 -0.90
N ALA A 35 -3.25 3.44 -0.01
CA ALA A 35 -2.50 3.08 1.18
C ALA A 35 -1.32 2.16 0.83
N ALA A 36 -0.19 2.32 1.54
CA ALA A 36 0.99 1.50 1.32
C ALA A 36 0.70 0.03 1.62
N ASN A 37 1.23 -0.86 0.78
CA ASN A 37 1.10 -2.30 0.91
C ASN A 37 -0.35 -2.83 0.95
N ARG A 38 -1.25 -2.17 0.21
CA ARG A 38 -2.66 -2.55 0.04
C ARG A 38 -2.98 -2.80 -1.42
N HIS A 39 -3.83 -3.80 -1.65
CA HIS A 39 -4.43 -4.09 -2.95
C HIS A 39 -5.89 -4.48 -2.73
N GLY A 40 -6.73 -4.28 -3.74
CA GLY A 40 -8.15 -4.51 -3.59
C GLY A 40 -8.98 -3.75 -4.61
N TYR A 41 -10.29 -3.69 -4.32
CA TYR A 41 -11.29 -3.07 -5.17
C TYR A 41 -12.01 -1.98 -4.38
N GLY A 42 -12.32 -0.87 -5.05
CA GLY A 42 -13.16 0.20 -4.52
C GLY A 42 -14.18 0.64 -5.56
N ALA A 43 -15.44 0.73 -5.14
CA ALA A 43 -16.51 1.34 -5.93
C ALA A 43 -16.69 2.80 -5.51
N PHE A 44 -16.80 3.68 -6.49
CA PHE A 44 -16.99 5.11 -6.29
C PHE A 44 -18.25 5.58 -7.00
N SER A 45 -18.83 6.67 -6.47
CA SER A 45 -19.91 7.40 -7.11
C SER A 45 -19.57 8.88 -7.10
N ALA A 46 -19.71 9.52 -8.27
CA ALA A 46 -19.49 10.96 -8.43
C ALA A 46 -20.79 11.65 -8.84
N VAL A 47 -20.98 12.86 -8.31
CA VAL A 47 -22.03 13.79 -8.70
C VAL A 47 -21.36 15.14 -8.94
N LEU A 48 -21.72 15.80 -10.03
CA LEU A 48 -21.31 17.18 -10.27
C LEU A 48 -22.41 18.10 -9.79
N ARG A 49 -22.02 19.24 -9.22
CA ARG A 49 -22.94 20.28 -8.77
C ARG A 49 -22.47 21.63 -9.29
N ASP A 50 -23.39 22.44 -9.81
CA ASP A 50 -23.16 23.84 -10.13
C ASP A 50 -23.85 24.78 -9.13
N GLU A 51 -23.68 26.08 -9.33
CA GLU A 51 -24.23 27.15 -8.48
C GLU A 51 -25.54 27.74 -9.03
N GLY A 52 -26.19 27.03 -9.98
CA GLY A 52 -27.50 27.38 -10.49
C GLY A 52 -28.55 27.42 -9.38
N GLY A 53 -29.75 27.90 -9.71
CA GLY A 53 -30.90 27.80 -8.82
C GLY A 53 -31.87 26.76 -9.35
N GLY A 54 -31.90 25.56 -8.76
CA GLY A 54 -32.87 24.51 -9.10
C GLY A 54 -32.33 23.10 -8.92
N ASP A 55 -32.44 22.27 -9.97
CA ASP A 55 -31.82 20.95 -10.05
C ASP A 55 -30.37 21.11 -10.52
N ASP A 56 -29.51 21.48 -9.59
CA ASP A 56 -28.11 21.85 -9.85
C ASP A 56 -27.15 20.66 -9.73
N ALA A 57 -27.69 19.44 -9.59
CA ALA A 57 -26.91 18.21 -9.42
C ALA A 57 -27.07 17.28 -10.63
N SER A 58 -25.97 16.72 -11.09
CA SER A 58 -26.00 15.68 -12.11
C SER A 58 -26.59 14.38 -11.57
N ALA A 59 -26.99 13.47 -12.48
CA ALA A 59 -27.15 12.08 -12.10
C ALA A 59 -25.82 11.53 -11.55
N ALA A 60 -25.93 10.59 -10.60
CA ALA A 60 -24.76 9.92 -10.04
C ALA A 60 -24.12 8.99 -11.07
N VAL A 61 -22.80 9.11 -11.24
CA VAL A 61 -22.00 8.24 -12.11
C VAL A 61 -21.14 7.34 -11.25
N GLY A 62 -21.33 6.02 -11.40
CA GLY A 62 -20.52 5.01 -10.72
C GLY A 62 -19.28 4.64 -11.53
N PHE A 63 -18.16 4.42 -10.84
CA PHE A 63 -16.95 3.86 -11.45
C PHE A 63 -16.14 3.08 -10.43
N ASP A 64 -15.31 2.16 -10.93
CA ASP A 64 -14.57 1.21 -10.12
C ASP A 64 -13.07 1.45 -10.22
N VAL A 65 -12.37 1.26 -9.11
CA VAL A 65 -10.92 1.31 -9.01
C VAL A 65 -10.40 -0.01 -8.48
N THR A 66 -9.61 -0.71 -9.29
CA THR A 66 -8.90 -1.94 -8.89
C THR A 66 -7.42 -1.64 -8.69
N VAL A 67 -6.92 -1.88 -7.49
CA VAL A 67 -5.49 -1.82 -7.16
C VAL A 67 -4.94 -3.23 -7.18
N SER A 68 -4.14 -3.55 -8.19
CA SER A 68 -3.51 -4.86 -8.32
C SER A 68 -2.34 -5.03 -7.34
N PRO A 69 -2.15 -6.23 -6.76
CA PRO A 69 -0.97 -6.49 -5.95
C PRO A 69 0.30 -6.43 -6.82
N ALA A 70 1.36 -5.82 -6.28
CA ALA A 70 2.70 -5.89 -6.83
C ALA A 70 3.56 -6.80 -5.94
N ASN A 71 4.38 -7.65 -6.57
CA ASN A 71 5.32 -8.49 -5.85
C ASN A 71 6.60 -7.71 -5.56
N ASP A 72 6.87 -7.42 -4.28
CA ASP A 72 8.11 -6.78 -3.87
C ASP A 72 9.30 -7.75 -4.04
N PRO A 73 10.47 -7.31 -4.54
CA PRO A 73 11.63 -8.18 -4.66
C PRO A 73 12.12 -8.65 -3.28
N PRO A 74 12.62 -9.89 -3.15
CA PRO A 74 13.17 -10.36 -1.89
C PRO A 74 14.37 -9.49 -1.48
N SER A 75 14.49 -9.22 -0.18
CA SER A 75 15.62 -8.50 0.39
C SER A 75 16.13 -9.21 1.64
N PHE A 76 17.43 -9.13 1.89
CA PHE A 76 18.05 -9.56 3.15
C PHE A 76 18.86 -8.40 3.72
N ARG A 77 18.86 -8.30 5.06
CA ARG A 77 19.76 -7.41 5.78
C ARG A 77 20.73 -8.28 6.57
N LEU A 78 22.02 -8.12 6.29
CA LEU A 78 23.03 -8.79 7.08
C LEU A 78 23.05 -8.18 8.49
N ALA A 79 22.85 -9.00 9.52
CA ALA A 79 23.02 -8.57 10.90
C ALA A 79 24.49 -8.17 11.20
N ARG A 80 25.44 -8.76 10.46
CA ARG A 80 26.88 -8.43 10.50
C ARG A 80 27.47 -8.57 9.10
N ALA A 81 28.36 -7.65 8.73
CA ALA A 81 29.06 -7.67 7.44
C ALA A 81 30.07 -8.83 7.33
N THR A 82 30.55 -9.33 8.46
CA THR A 82 31.54 -10.41 8.53
C THR A 82 31.10 -11.42 9.58
N ILE A 83 31.20 -12.70 9.22
CA ILE A 83 31.09 -13.82 10.15
C ILE A 83 32.47 -14.47 10.17
N THR A 84 33.10 -14.52 11.34
CA THR A 84 34.35 -15.25 11.57
C THR A 84 34.00 -16.48 12.39
N VAL A 85 34.37 -17.65 11.87
CA VAL A 85 34.14 -18.94 12.50
C VAL A 85 35.48 -19.67 12.52
N ASP A 86 35.83 -20.24 13.66
CA ASP A 86 36.99 -21.13 13.79
C ASP A 86 36.64 -22.47 13.11
N GLU A 87 37.56 -23.09 12.36
CA GLU A 87 37.30 -24.35 11.68
C GLU A 87 36.84 -25.48 12.61
N ASP A 88 37.22 -25.42 13.89
CA ASP A 88 36.82 -26.39 14.92
C ASP A 88 35.50 -26.01 15.61
N SER A 89 34.83 -24.96 15.16
CA SER A 89 33.52 -24.56 15.69
C SER A 89 32.41 -25.50 15.21
N ALA A 90 31.48 -25.77 16.12
CA ALA A 90 30.18 -26.34 15.76
C ALA A 90 29.36 -25.38 14.86
N CYS A 91 28.22 -25.85 14.34
CA CYS A 91 27.33 -25.05 13.49
C CYS A 91 27.03 -23.69 14.10
N VAL A 92 27.39 -22.62 13.39
CA VAL A 92 27.03 -21.25 13.73
C VAL A 92 25.65 -20.97 13.13
N GLU A 93 24.63 -20.85 13.97
CA GLU A 93 23.31 -20.42 13.53
C GLU A 93 23.32 -18.92 13.17
N PRO A 94 22.71 -18.52 12.04
CA PRO A 94 22.46 -17.13 11.78
C PRO A 94 21.51 -16.55 12.85
N PRO A 95 21.67 -15.27 13.23
CA PRO A 95 20.84 -14.67 14.26
C PRO A 95 19.35 -14.72 13.86
N GLY A 96 18.56 -15.49 14.61
CA GLY A 96 17.11 -15.66 14.42
C GLY A 96 16.62 -17.11 14.28
N GLY A 97 17.51 -18.09 14.13
CA GLY A 97 17.16 -19.51 14.19
C GLY A 97 16.96 -19.95 15.64
N GLY A 98 15.71 -20.24 16.02
CA GLY A 98 15.40 -20.77 17.33
C GLY A 98 15.52 -22.29 17.37
N GLY A 99 16.57 -22.81 18.02
CA GLY A 99 16.44 -23.91 18.96
C GLY A 99 17.10 -25.24 18.58
N GLY A 100 18.08 -25.63 19.40
CA GLY A 100 18.23 -27.02 19.84
C GLY A 100 19.59 -27.65 19.63
N GLY A 101 20.61 -27.18 20.35
CA GLY A 101 21.88 -27.90 20.46
C GLY A 101 21.68 -29.23 21.19
N LEU A 102 21.67 -30.34 20.44
CA LEU A 102 21.82 -31.67 20.99
C LEU A 102 23.32 -31.91 21.22
N SER A 103 23.75 -31.69 22.46
CA SER A 103 25.08 -32.04 22.95
C SER A 103 25.24 -33.56 22.98
N GLY A 104 25.80 -34.13 21.91
CA GLY A 104 26.28 -35.50 21.86
C GLY A 104 27.80 -35.56 21.94
N ARG A 105 28.34 -35.73 23.16
CA ARG A 105 29.73 -36.10 23.40
C ARG A 105 29.91 -37.56 22.97
N LEU A 106 30.66 -37.83 21.89
CA LEU A 106 31.15 -39.18 21.59
C LEU A 106 32.44 -39.44 22.39
N PRO A 107 32.65 -40.66 22.90
CA PRO A 107 33.80 -41.48 22.55
C PRO A 107 33.51 -42.34 21.31
#